data_AF-J3HEZ7-F1
#
_entry.id   AF-J3HEZ7-F1
#
_cell.length_a   1.000
_cell.length_b   1.000
_cell.length_c   1.000
_cell.angle_alpha   90.00
_cell.angle_beta   90.00
_cell.angle_gamma   90.00
#
_symmetry.space_group_name_H-M   'P 1'
#
loop_
_entity.id
_entity.type
_entity.pdbx_description
1 polymer ?
#
loop_
_entity_poly.entity_id
_entity_poly.type
_entity_poly.pdbx_seq_one_letter_code
_entity_poly.pdbx_strand_id
1 'polypeptide(L)' 'RRYLWLLSRTPTVNGVVREELLSKARQQGYDTTRLIWRATDTQMAKTSN' A
#
# COMPACT_ATOMS: atom_id res chain seq x y z
N ARG A 1 8.77 6.53 -17.36
CA ARG A 1 7.78 6.63 -16.27
C ARG A 1 7.88 5.35 -15.44
N ARG A 2 8.15 5.40 -14.14
CA ARG A 2 8.24 4.20 -13.29
C ARG A 2 7.02 4.13 -12.38
N TYR A 3 6.27 3.04 -12.45
CA TYR A 3 5.05 2.83 -11.67
C TYR A 3 5.24 1.62 -10.75
N LEU A 4 4.81 1.74 -9.50
CA LEU A 4 4.91 0.69 -8.50
C LEU A 4 3.51 0.28 -8.07
N TRP A 5 3.21 -1.01 -8.13
CA TRP A 5 1.94 -1.58 -7.72
C TRP A 5 2.17 -2.62 -6.62
N LEU A 6 1.42 -2.49 -5.51
CA LEU A 6 1.37 -3.50 -4.47
C LEU A 6 0.13 -4.36 -4.67
N LEU A 7 0.32 -5.63 -5.02
CA LEU A 7 -0.76 -6.59 -5.21
C LEU A 7 -0.75 -7.61 -4.09
N SER A 8 -1.87 -7.74 -3.39
CA SER A 8 -2.08 -8.76 -2.37
C SER A 8 -3.21 -9.69 -2.79
N ARG A 9 -3.04 -10.98 -2.51
CA ARG A 9 -4.10 -11.99 -2.69
C ARG A 9 -5.12 -11.97 -1.55
N THR A 10 -4.78 -11.33 -0.43
CA THR A 10 -5.67 -11.15 0.72
C THR A 10 -6.17 -9.70 0.76
N PRO A 11 -7.42 -9.46 1.16
CA PRO A 11 -7.97 -8.11 1.30
C PRO A 11 -7.25 -7.31 2.40
N THR A 12 -6.67 -8.01 3.37
CA THR A 12 -5.89 -7.44 4.46
C THR A 12 -4.42 -7.78 4.26
N VAL A 13 -3.58 -6.76 4.08
CA VAL A 13 -2.12 -6.91 4.11
C VAL A 13 -1.66 -6.70 5.55
N ASN A 14 -0.94 -7.67 6.10
CA ASN A 14 -0.31 -7.51 7.42
C ASN A 14 0.66 -6.32 7.39
N GLY A 15 0.61 -5.46 8.41
CA GLY A 15 1.46 -4.26 8.51
C GLY A 15 2.96 -4.56 8.36
N VAL A 16 3.44 -5.70 8.86
CA VAL A 16 4.85 -6.12 8.73
C VAL A 16 5.22 -6.35 7.27
N VAL A 17 4.39 -7.09 6.53
CA VAL A 17 4.61 -7.38 5.10
C VAL A 17 4.56 -6.10 4.27
N ARG A 18 3.66 -5.17 4.61
CA ARG A 18 3.60 -3.85 3.98
C ARG A 18 4.90 -3.09 4.15
N GLU A 19 5.43 -3.01 5.38
CA GLU A 19 6.69 -2.31 5.65
C GLU A 19 7.89 -2.94 4.92
N GLU A 20 7.96 -4.28 4.88
CA GLU A 20 9.01 -4.97 4.12
C GLU A 20 8.98 -4.62 2.62
N LEU A 21 7.78 -4.59 2.03
CA LEU A 21 7.63 -4.24 0.62
C LEU A 21 7.95 -2.76 0.36
N LEU A 22 7.59 -1.86 1.28
CA LEU A 22 7.96 -0.46 1.20
C LEU A 22 9.46 -0.24 1.32
N SER A 23 10.12 -0.98 2.21
CA SER A 23 11.58 -0.94 2.34
C SER A 23 12.27 -1.35 1.05
N LYS A 24 11.83 -2.44 0.41
CA LYS A 24 12.36 -2.89 -0.90
C LYS A 24 12.12 -1.85 -2.00
N ALA A 25 10.95 -1.23 -2.02
CA ALA A 25 10.64 -0.16 -2.98
C ALA A 25 11.57 1.06 -2.81
N ARG A 26 11.82 1.49 -1.56
CA ARG A 26 12.74 2.59 -1.26
C ARG A 26 14.17 2.28 -1.68
N GLN A 27 14.65 1.05 -1.43
CA GLN A 27 15.97 0.58 -1.85
C GLN A 27 16.15 0.62 -3.37
N GLN A 28 15.07 0.39 -4.13
CA GLN A 28 15.06 0.49 -5.59
C GLN A 28 14.94 1.94 -6.10
N GLY A 29 14.90 2.94 -5.21
CA GLY A 29 14.79 4.36 -5.54
C GLY A 29 13.38 4.82 -5.88
N TYR A 30 12.35 4.10 -5.42
CA TYR A 30 10.96 4.53 -5.57
C TYR A 30 10.51 5.40 -4.39
N ASP A 31 9.82 6.49 -4.72
CA ASP A 31 9.20 7.36 -3.73
C ASP A 31 7.90 6.72 -3.20
N THR A 32 7.98 6.13 -2.02
CA THR A 32 6.83 5.52 -1.34
C THR A 32 5.89 6.51 -0.67
N THR A 33 6.23 7.80 -0.62
CA THR A 33 5.37 8.82 0.03
C THR A 33 4.13 9.14 -0.82
N ARG A 34 4.22 8.88 -2.13
CA ARG A 34 3.13 9.07 -3.10
C ARG A 34 2.30 7.81 -3.32
N LEU A 35 2.51 6.75 -2.53
CA LEU A 35 1.73 5.53 -2.66
C LEU A 35 0.28 5.80 -2.26
N ILE A 36 -0.63 5.61 -3.20
CA ILE A 36 -2.07 5.63 -2.95
C ILE A 36 -2.44 4.24 -2.41
N TRP A 37 -2.83 4.20 -1.15
CA TRP A 37 -3.30 2.97 -0.51
C TRP A 37 -4.79 2.83 -0.76
N ARG A 38 -5.23 1.69 -1.28
CA ARG A 38 -6.65 1.37 -1.27
C ARG A 38 -7.08 1.14 0.18
N ALA A 39 -7.98 2.00 0.66
CA ALA A 39 -8.71 1.73 1.89
C ALA A 39 -9.50 0.42 1.70
N THR A 40 -9.57 -0.39 2.75
CA THR A 40 -10.50 -1.52 2.75
C THR A 40 -11.93 -0.98 2.57
N ASP A 41 -12.79 -1.74 1.91
CA ASP A 41 -14.20 -1.38 1.71
C ASP A 41 -14.86 -0.96 3.05
N THR A 42 -14.48 -1.65 4.13
CA THR A 42 -14.89 -1.39 5.51
C THR A 42 -14.42 -0.03 6.06
N GLN A 43 -13.25 0.48 5.62
CA GLN A 43 -12.76 1.81 6.00
C GLN A 43 -13.37 2.91 5.13
N MET A 44 -13.69 2.65 3.86
CA MET A 44 -14.41 3.59 3.01
C MET A 44 -15.81 3.89 3.57
N ALA A 45 -16.50 2.88 4.10
CA ALA A 45 -17.81 3.04 4.73
C ALA A 45 -17.80 3.93 6.00
N LYS A 46 -16.66 4.04 6.71
CA LYS A 46 -16.54 4.84 7.95
C LYS A 46 -16.18 6.32 7.73
N THR A 47 -15.75 6.70 6.52
CA THR A 47 -15.38 8.09 6.22
C THR A 47 -16.54 8.92 5.64
N SER A 48 -17.74 8.34 5.51
CA SER A 48 -18.93 9.02 4.97
C SER A 48 -19.94 9.48 6.05
N ASN A 49 -19.54 9.63 7.31
CA ASN A 49 -20.42 10.09 8.39
C ASN A 49 -19.87 11.31 9.13
#